data_AF-A0AAX3ZNN1-F1
#
_entry.id   AF-A0AAX3ZNN1-F1
#
_cell.length_a   1.000
_cell.length_b   1.000
_cell.length_c   1.000
_cell.angle_alpha   90.00
_cell.angle_beta   90.00
_cell.angle_gamma   90.00
#
_symmetry.space_group_name_H-M   'P 1'
#
loop_
_entity.id
_entity.type
_entity.pdbx_description
1 polymer ?
#
loop_
_entity_poly.entity_id
_entity_poly.type
_entity_poly.pdbx_seq_one_letter_code
_entity_poly.pdbx_strand_id
1 'polypeptide(L)' 'MDTREDFNRTVQLLGALALYAHTFGADLAFVDAIGPSLAVSLPNPPPGVFPPGYDPNDGPQYPGGQP' A
#
# COMPACT_ATOMS: atom_id res chain seq x y z
N MET A 1 -16.78 9.09 -11.72
CA MET A 1 -15.49 8.38 -11.56
C MET A 1 -15.82 7.00 -11.08
N ASP A 2 -15.37 5.99 -11.81
CA ASP A 2 -15.66 4.59 -11.51
C ASP A 2 -14.66 4.09 -10.45
N THR A 3 -15.15 3.68 -9.28
CA THR A 3 -14.30 3.24 -8.16
C THR A 3 -13.34 2.10 -8.52
N ARG A 4 -13.68 1.28 -9.52
CA ARG A 4 -12.81 0.21 -10.03
C ARG A 4 -11.67 0.79 -10.88
N GLU A 5 -11.95 1.82 -11.66
CA GLU A 5 -10.94 2.53 -12.44
C GLU A 5 -9.91 3.21 -11.53
N ASP A 6 -10.38 3.93 -10.50
CA ASP A 6 -9.48 4.57 -9.53
C ASP A 6 -8.64 3.54 -8.75
N PHE A 7 -9.24 2.42 -8.33
CA PHE A 7 -8.49 1.31 -7.73
C PHE A 7 -7.36 0.82 -8.64
N ASN A 8 -7.69 0.50 -9.90
CA ASN A 8 -6.70 -0.01 -10.87
C ASN A 8 -5.60 1.02 -11.14
N ARG A 9 -5.95 2.31 -11.18
CA ARG A 9 -5.00 3.40 -11.37
C ARG A 9 -4.05 3.51 -10.18
N THR A 10 -4.57 3.51 -8.96
CA THR A 10 -3.76 3.59 -7.75
C THR A 10 -2.81 2.40 -7.61
N VAL A 11 -3.29 1.17 -7.88
CA VAL A 11 -2.44 -0.04 -7.87
C VAL A 11 -1.34 0.03 -8.92
N GLN A 12 -1.64 0.51 -10.14
CA GLN A 12 -0.62 0.70 -11.18
C GLN A 12 0.44 1.72 -10.77
N LEU A 13 0.04 2.84 -10.15
CA LEU A 13 0.97 3.85 -9.64
C LEU A 13 1.86 3.32 -8.52
N LEU A 14 1.30 2.55 -7.58
CA LEU A 14 2.05 1.88 -6.53
C LEU A 14 3.05 0.87 -7.11
N GLY A 15 2.64 0.08 -8.11
CA GLY A 15 3.54 -0.85 -8.80
C GLY A 15 4.68 -0.14 -9.55
N ALA A 16 4.37 0.97 -10.22
CA ALA A 16 5.39 1.78 -10.89
C ALA A 16 6.38 2.41 -9.88
N LEU A 17 5.90 2.88 -8.73
CA LEU A 17 6.75 3.40 -7.66
C LEU A 17 7.67 2.31 -7.07
N ALA A 18 7.14 1.10 -6.86
CA ALA A 18 7.92 -0.04 -6.39
C ALA A 18 9.01 -0.44 -7.39
N LEU A 19 8.70 -0.42 -8.69
CA LEU A 19 9.69 -0.66 -9.74
C LEU A 19 10.76 0.44 -9.77
N TYR A 20 10.35 1.71 -9.65
CA TYR A 20 11.29 2.84 -9.57
C TYR A 20 12.26 2.69 -8.40
N ALA A 21 11.79 2.30 -7.22
CA ALA A 21 12.63 2.09 -6.04
C ALA A 21 13.72 1.02 -6.23
N HIS A 22 13.54 0.09 -7.18
CA HIS A 22 14.53 -0.94 -7.53
C HIS A 22 15.51 -0.51 -8.65
N THR A 23 15.39 0.70 -9.18
CA THR A 23 16.32 1.22 -10.19
C THR A 23 17.57 1.81 -9.54
N PHE A 24 18.71 1.73 -10.22
CA PHE A 24 19.97 2.26 -9.70
C PHE A 24 19.90 3.79 -9.57
N GLY A 25 20.19 4.31 -8.38
CA GLY A 25 20.14 5.75 -8.09
C GLY A 25 18.74 6.30 -7.86
N ALA A 26 17.74 5.45 -7.60
CA ALA A 26 16.40 5.87 -7.21
C ALA A 26 16.43 6.75 -5.95
N ASP A 27 15.61 7.81 -5.95
CA ASP A 27 15.40 8.65 -4.79
C ASP A 27 14.48 7.94 -3.80
N LEU A 28 15.08 7.29 -2.80
CA LEU A 28 14.33 6.57 -1.77
C LEU A 28 13.55 7.52 -0.85
N ALA A 29 14.00 8.75 -0.64
CA ALA A 29 13.26 9.72 0.17
C ALA A 29 11.95 10.14 -0.54
N PHE A 30 11.98 10.26 -1.87
CA PHE A 30 10.77 10.42 -2.67
C PHE A 30 9.83 9.20 -2.54
N VAL A 31 10.36 7.99 -2.64
CA VAL A 31 9.55 6.75 -2.49
C VAL A 31 8.88 6.70 -1.12
N ASP A 32 9.61 6.98 -0.05
CA ASP A 32 9.11 6.97 1.32
C ASP A 32 8.04 8.04 1.55
N ALA A 33 8.17 9.21 0.90
CA ALA A 33 7.17 10.28 1.01
C ALA A 33 5.89 9.99 0.19
N ILE A 34 6.03 9.43 -1.01
CA ILE A 34 4.90 9.26 -1.95
C ILE A 34 4.17 7.94 -1.74
N GLY A 35 4.85 6.88 -1.33
CA GLY A 35 4.26 5.56 -1.11
C GLY A 35 3.00 5.60 -0.23
N PRO A 36 3.07 6.16 1.00
CA PRO A 36 1.90 6.29 1.86
C PRO A 36 0.79 7.15 1.25
N SER A 37 1.16 8.23 0.56
CA SER A 37 0.21 9.16 -0.08
C SER A 37 -0.58 8.49 -1.22
N LEU A 38 0.04 7.58 -1.97
CA LEU A 38 -0.67 6.76 -2.95
C LEU A 38 -1.50 5.67 -2.29
N ALA A 39 -0.98 5.03 -1.24
CA ALA A 39 -1.68 3.95 -0.54
C ALA A 39 -3.00 4.41 0.08
N VAL A 40 -3.07 5.63 0.64
CA VAL A 40 -4.33 6.19 1.18
C VAL A 40 -5.39 6.47 0.12
N SER A 41 -5.00 6.51 -1.16
CA SER A 41 -5.94 6.68 -2.27
C SER A 41 -6.59 5.36 -2.71
N LEU A 42 -6.21 4.22 -2.09
CA LEU A 42 -6.92 2.97 -2.29
C LEU A 42 -8.32 3.07 -1.70
N PRO A 43 -9.35 2.56 -2.40
CA PRO A 43 -10.69 2.48 -1.84
C PRO A 43 -10.68 1.66 -0.55
N ASN A 44 -11.59 2.01 0.36
CA ASN A 44 -11.78 1.23 1.58
C ASN A 44 -12.06 -0.23 1.22
N PRO A 45 -11.46 -1.18 1.95
CA PRO A 45 -11.71 -2.58 1.71
C PRO A 45 -13.18 -2.91 2.00
N PRO A 46 -13.72 -3.95 1.33
CA PRO A 46 -15.07 -4.42 1.61
C PRO A 46 -15.30 -4.68 3.10
N PRO A 47 -16.52 -4.47 3.61
CA PRO A 47 -16.87 -4.84 4.98
C PRO A 47 -16.56 -6.32 5.24
N GLY A 48 -15.98 -6.62 6.41
CA GLY A 48 -15.64 -8.00 6.81
C GLY A 48 -14.32 -8.54 6.26
N VAL A 49 -13.56 -7.76 5.49
CA VAL A 49 -12.17 -8.12 5.09
C VAL A 49 -11.24 -8.15 6.30
N PHE A 50 -11.46 -7.25 7.27
CA PHE A 50 -10.68 -7.20 8.48
C PHE A 50 -11.41 -7.83 9.66
N PRO A 51 -10.71 -8.63 10.49
CA PRO A 51 -11.30 -9.20 11.69
C PRO A 51 -11.67 -8.10 12.71
N PRO A 52 -12.64 -8.36 13.62
CA PRO A 52 -12.93 -7.45 14.72
C PRO A 52 -11.66 -7.19 15.54
N GLY A 53 -11.35 -5.91 15.79
CA GLY A 53 -10.14 -5.51 16.52
C GLY A 53 -8.88 -5.39 15.66
N TYR A 54 -9.00 -5.42 14.33
CA TYR A 54 -7.88 -5.08 13.44
C TYR A 54 -7.43 -3.63 13.64
N ASP A 55 -6.19 -3.44 14.08
CA ASP A 55 -5.50 -2.16 14.04
C ASP A 55 -4.67 -2.10 12.73
N PRO A 56 -4.97 -1.15 11.82
CA PRO A 56 -4.23 -0.97 10.58
C PRO A 56 -2.73 -0.70 10.76
N ASN A 57 -2.30 -0.29 11.96
CA ASN A 57 -0.91 0.02 12.30
C ASN A 57 -0.15 -1.17 12.89
N ASP A 58 -0.85 -2.22 13.32
CA ASP A 58 -0.26 -3.37 14.03
C ASP A 58 0.30 -4.44 13.06
N GLY A 59 0.04 -4.25 11.75
CA GLY A 59 0.54 -5.11 10.68
C GLY A 59 0.01 -6.55 10.74
N PRO A 60 0.27 -7.38 9.71
CA PRO A 60 -0.07 -8.79 9.76
C PRO A 60 0.83 -9.55 10.75
N GLN A 61 0.26 -10.44 11.55
CA GLN A 61 1.05 -11.40 12.32
C GLN A 61 1.64 -12.45 11.38
N TYR A 62 2.89 -12.26 10.98
CA TYR A 62 3.61 -13.22 10.14
C TYR A 62 4.06 -14.44 10.98
N PRO A 63 3.86 -15.68 10.49
CA PRO A 63 4.40 -16.87 11.15
C PRO A 63 5.93 -16.78 11.17
N GLY A 64 6.52 -16.70 12.36
CA GLY A 64 7.97 -16.52 12.55
C GLY A 64 8.34 -15.29 13.38
N GLY A 65 7.37 -14.43 13.72
CA GLY A 65 7.56 -13.40 14.75
C GLY A 65 7.59 -14.03 16.14
N GLN A 66 8.78 -14.41 16.59
CA GLN A 66 9.09 -14.66 18.01
C GLN A 66 10.16 -13.65 18.44
N PRO A 67 10.20 -13.32 19.74
CA PRO A 67 10.39 -11.97 20.29
C PRO A 67 11.74 -11.30 19.99
#